data_AF-M5FPP8-F1
#
_entry.id   AF-M5FPP8-F1
#
_cell.length_a   1.000
_cell.length_b   1.000
_cell.length_c   1.000
_cell.angle_alpha   90.00
_cell.angle_beta   90.00
_cell.angle_gamma   90.00
#
_symmetry.space_group_name_H-M   'P 1'
#
loop_
_entity.id
_entity.type
_entity.pdbx_description
1 polymer ?
#
loop_
_entity_poly.entity_id
_entity_poly.type
_entity_poly.pdbx_seq_one_letter_code
_entity_poly.pdbx_strand_id
1 'polypeptide(L)'
;LNLPKIDAKYIMEHWHALTGKHLKTLAQCMPLVLWDLVEAEMLEVWVTIGLTGALLWQYNIEVKDIYLLSKIAHMHSVSALWEMEM
;
A
#
# COMPACT_ATOMS: atom_id res chain seq x y z
N LEU A 1 -7.10 0.65 22.24
CA LEU A 1 -7.13 0.38 20.78
C LEU A 1 -7.59 -1.05 20.55
N ASN A 2 -8.88 -1.25 20.24
CA ASN A 2 -9.42 -2.55 19.83
C ASN A 2 -9.28 -2.67 18.31
N LEU A 3 -8.07 -2.97 17.85
CA LEU A 3 -7.90 -3.44 16.48
C LEU A 3 -8.23 -4.93 16.48
N PRO A 4 -9.09 -5.42 15.57
CA PRO A 4 -9.32 -6.85 15.44
C PRO A 4 -7.97 -7.51 15.15
N LYS A 5 -7.60 -8.49 15.97
CA LYS A 5 -6.38 -9.28 15.75
C LYS A 5 -6.56 -9.96 14.40
N ILE A 6 -5.81 -9.52 13.41
CA ILE A 6 -5.73 -10.21 12.13
C ILE A 6 -5.16 -11.60 12.44
N ASP A 7 -5.95 -12.63 12.16
CA ASP A 7 -5.54 -14.02 12.39
C ASP A 7 -4.38 -14.36 11.46
N ALA A 8 -3.32 -14.97 12.01
CA ALA A 8 -2.19 -15.45 11.24
C ALA A 8 -2.64 -16.44 10.15
N LYS A 9 -3.65 -17.27 10.46
CA LYS A 9 -4.26 -18.20 9.51
C LYS A 9 -4.90 -17.45 8.33
N TYR A 10 -5.59 -16.35 8.61
CA TYR A 10 -6.22 -15.51 7.59
C TYR A 10 -5.18 -14.88 6.64
N ILE A 11 -4.05 -14.38 7.18
CA ILE A 11 -2.94 -13.84 6.37
C ILE A 11 -2.36 -14.94 5.47
N MET A 12 -2.14 -16.14 6.01
CA MET A 12 -1.61 -17.26 5.24
C MET A 12 -2.57 -17.76 4.16
N GLU A 13 -3.88 -17.75 4.41
CA GLU A 13 -4.89 -18.16 3.44
C GLU A 13 -5.10 -17.14 2.33
N HIS A 14 -4.88 -15.85 2.60
CA HIS A 14 -5.15 -14.74 1.67
C HIS A 14 -3.87 -14.03 1.22
N TRP A 15 -2.71 -14.67 1.31
CA TRP A 15 -1.41 -14.07 0.96
C TRP A 15 -1.36 -13.58 -0.51
N HIS A 16 -2.13 -14.21 -1.39
CA HIS A 16 -2.29 -13.84 -2.80
C HIS A 16 -3.33 -12.72 -3.03
N ALA A 17 -4.14 -12.39 -2.02
CA ALA A 17 -5.03 -11.22 -2.04
C ALA A 17 -4.32 -9.92 -1.63
N LEU A 18 -3.00 -9.98 -1.37
CA LEU A 18 -2.18 -8.81 -1.13
C LEU A 18 -2.10 -7.97 -2.42
N THR A 19 -2.89 -6.91 -2.47
CA THR A 19 -2.75 -5.88 -3.50
C THR A 19 -1.38 -5.22 -3.42
N GLY A 20 -0.94 -4.58 -4.51
CA GLY A 20 0.36 -3.88 -4.55
C GLY A 20 0.59 -2.89 -3.41
N LYS A 21 -0.49 -2.24 -2.91
CA LYS A 21 -0.43 -1.38 -1.72
C LYS A 21 -0.06 -2.16 -0.46
N HIS A 22 -0.65 -3.34 -0.25
CA HIS A 22 -0.36 -4.17 0.93
C HIS A 22 1.05 -4.75 0.87
N LEU A 23 1.48 -5.21 -0.31
CA LEU A 23 2.85 -5.72 -0.49
C LEU A 23 3.89 -4.63 -0.24
N LYS A 24 3.63 -3.40 -0.70
CA LYS A 24 4.49 -2.24 -0.42
C LYS A 24 4.60 -1.97 1.07
N THR A 25 3.47 -1.93 1.79
CA THR A 25 3.46 -1.72 3.24
C THR A 25 4.22 -2.82 3.97
N LEU A 26 4.04 -4.08 3.58
CA LEU A 26 4.77 -5.20 4.17
C LEU A 26 6.28 -5.03 3.92
N ALA A 27 6.71 -4.90 2.67
CA ALA A 27 8.12 -4.76 2.31
C ALA A 27 8.84 -3.64 3.09
N GLN A 28 8.15 -2.52 3.36
CA GLN A 28 8.72 -1.40 4.11
C GLN A 28 8.77 -1.63 5.63
N CYS A 29 7.85 -2.43 6.18
CA CYS A 29 7.78 -2.71 7.62
C CYS A 29 8.55 -3.99 8.03
N MET A 30 8.79 -4.92 7.11
CA MET A 30 9.43 -6.21 7.40
C MET A 30 10.79 -6.11 8.10
N PRO A 31 11.70 -5.15 7.78
CA PRO A 31 12.95 -4.99 8.52
C PRO A 31 12.77 -4.72 10.02
N LEU A 32 11.68 -4.03 10.40
CA LEU A 32 11.39 -3.74 11.81
C LEU A 32 10.76 -4.95 12.52
N VAL A 33 9.90 -5.68 11.81
CA VAL A 33 9.21 -6.87 12.34
C VAL A 33 10.18 -8.03 12.53
N LEU A 34 11.19 -8.14 11.66
CA LEU A 34 12.13 -9.26 11.65
C LEU A 34 13.46 -8.97 12.36
N TRP A 35 13.64 -7.77 12.95
CA TRP A 35 14.92 -7.29 13.48
C TRP A 35 15.64 -8.26 14.43
N ASP A 36 14.89 -9.01 15.24
CA ASP A 36 15.40 -9.98 16.20
C ASP A 36 15.04 -11.44 15.85
N LEU A 37 14.40 -11.67 14.70
CA LEU A 37 13.88 -12.98 14.29
C LEU A 37 14.71 -13.66 13.20
N VAL A 38 15.56 -12.91 12.49
CA VAL A 38 16.34 -13.43 11.36
C VAL A 38 17.80 -13.00 11.42
N GLU A 39 18.65 -13.69 10.67
CA GLU A 39 20.06 -13.35 10.53
C GLU A 39 20.26 -12.00 9.83
N ALA A 40 21.39 -11.34 10.10
CA ALA A 40 21.67 -10.00 9.60
C ALA A 40 21.57 -9.89 8.06
N GLU A 41 22.00 -10.94 7.35
CA GLU A 41 21.94 -11.01 5.88
C GLU A 41 20.48 -10.99 5.38
N MET A 42 19.58 -11.70 6.06
CA MET A 42 18.15 -11.72 5.73
C MET A 42 17.50 -10.35 5.99
N LEU A 43 17.92 -9.67 7.06
CA LEU A 43 17.51 -8.30 7.36
C LEU A 43 17.94 -7.32 6.27
N GLU A 44 19.18 -7.43 5.80
CA GLU A 44 19.72 -6.60 4.72
C GLU A 44 18.95 -6.79 3.41
N VAL A 45 18.55 -8.03 3.09
CA VAL A 45 17.67 -8.34 1.96
C VAL A 45 16.34 -7.61 2.09
N TRP A 46 15.68 -7.67 3.25
CA TRP A 46 14.40 -6.99 3.47
C TRP A 46 14.52 -5.47 3.37
N VAL A 47 15.61 -4.88 3.89
CA VAL A 47 15.89 -3.44 3.74
C VAL A 47 16.03 -3.09 2.26
N THR A 48 16.78 -3.89 1.50
CA THR A 48 17.00 -3.68 0.07
C THR A 48 15.70 -3.78 -0.73
N ILE A 49 14.83 -4.74 -0.39
CA ILE A 49 13.51 -4.90 -1.00
C ILE A 49 12.63 -3.68 -0.69
N GLY A 50 12.60 -3.22 0.55
CA GLY A 50 11.81 -2.05 0.96
C GLY A 50 12.24 -0.77 0.22
N LEU A 51 13.55 -0.55 0.07
CA LEU A 51 14.11 0.58 -0.67
C LEU A 51 13.82 0.48 -2.17
N THR A 52 14.08 -0.68 -2.78
CA THR A 52 13.87 -0.91 -4.23
C THR A 52 12.38 -0.85 -4.58
N GLY A 53 11.52 -1.42 -3.73
CA GLY A 53 10.07 -1.36 -3.90
C GLY A 53 9.53 0.08 -3.88
N ALA A 54 10.11 0.96 -3.06
CA ALA A 54 9.74 2.38 -3.06
C ALA A 54 10.05 3.08 -4.39
N LEU A 55 11.11 2.65 -5.10
CA LEU A 55 11.50 3.18 -6.41
C LEU A 55 10.63 2.62 -7.54
N LEU A 56 10.18 1.37 -7.43
CA LEU A 56 9.33 0.73 -8.43
C LEU A 56 7.86 1.18 -8.33
N TRP A 57 7.38 1.51 -7.12
CA TRP A 57 6.03 2.03 -6.88
C TRP A 57 5.93 3.56 -7.06
N GLN A 58 6.45 4.04 -8.19
CA GLN A 58 6.19 5.39 -8.68
C GLN A 58 4.87 5.34 -9.48
N TYR A 59 3.98 6.32 -9.26
CA TYR A 59 2.82 6.45 -10.13
C TYR A 59 3.30 6.91 -11.51
N ASN A 60 2.94 6.19 -12.58
CA ASN A 60 3.15 6.69 -13.94
C ASN A 60 2.15 7.83 -14.22
N ILE A 61 2.51 9.02 -13.77
CA ILE A 61 1.75 10.24 -14.03
C ILE A 61 2.47 10.97 -15.15
N GLU A 62 2.12 10.64 -16.40
CA GLU A 62 2.74 11.23 -17.60
C GLU A 62 2.51 12.75 -17.67
N VAL A 63 1.33 13.22 -17.24
CA VAL A 63 1.00 14.64 -17.15
C VAL A 63 0.25 14.93 -15.85
N LYS A 64 0.96 15.49 -14.89
CA LYS A 64 0.44 15.80 -13.54
C LYS A 64 -0.85 16.64 -13.59
N ASP A 65 -0.90 17.63 -14.46
CA ASP A 65 -2.05 18.54 -14.56
C ASP A 65 -3.30 17.83 -15.06
N ILE A 66 -3.17 16.92 -16.03
CA ILE A 66 -4.29 16.11 -16.53
C ILE A 66 -4.81 15.16 -15.44
N TYR A 67 -3.90 14.55 -14.68
CA TYR A 67 -4.27 13.68 -13.56
C TYR A 67 -5.00 14.44 -12.43
N LEU A 68 -4.57 15.65 -12.12
CA LEU A 68 -5.23 16.48 -11.11
C LEU A 68 -6.61 16.97 -11.60
N LEU A 69 -6.72 17.38 -12.86
CA LEU A 69 -7.98 17.79 -13.46
C LEU A 69 -9.01 16.65 -13.50
N SER A 70 -8.59 15.42 -13.83
CA SER A 70 -9.49 14.26 -13.84
C SER A 70 -9.99 13.91 -12.44
N LYS A 71 -9.13 14.01 -11.42
CA LYS A 71 -9.53 13.84 -10.01
C LYS A 71 -10.52 14.91 -9.54
N ILE A 72 -10.28 16.17 -9.88
CA ILE A 72 -11.16 17.28 -9.52
C ILE A 72 -12.52 17.11 -10.21
N ALA A 73 -12.53 16.80 -11.50
CA ALA A 73 -13.76 16.54 -12.25
C ALA A 73 -14.58 15.39 -11.65
N HIS A 74 -13.93 14.28 -11.29
CA HIS A 74 -14.58 13.16 -10.61
C HIS A 74 -15.10 13.53 -9.21
N MET A 75 -14.41 14.40 -8.47
CA MET A 75 -14.87 14.83 -7.15
C MET A 75 -16.13 15.69 -7.25
N HIS A 76 -16.21 16.57 -8.25
CA HIS A 76 -17.41 17.37 -8.53
C HIS A 76 -18.59 16.54 -9.05
N SER A 77 -18.34 15.51 -9.87
CA SER A 77 -19.42 14.63 -10.33
C SER A 77 -19.99 13.80 -9.18
N VAL A 78 -19.15 13.36 -8.25
CA VAL A 78 -19.60 12.64 -7.05
C VAL A 78 -20.39 13.56 -6.13
N SER A 79 -19.90 14.78 -5.83
CA SER A 79 -20.65 15.72 -4.98
C SER A 79 -22.02 16.09 -5.56
N ALA A 80 -22.12 16.25 -6.88
CA ALA A 80 -23.39 16.53 -7.56
C ALA A 80 -24.40 15.37 -7.43
N LEU A 81 -23.93 14.12 -7.42
CA LEU A 81 -24.81 12.95 -7.21
C LEU A 81 -25.35 12.90 -5.78
N TRP A 82 -24.54 13.22 -4.77
CA TRP A 82 -24.99 13.28 -3.37
C TRP A 82 -25.99 14.43 -3.11
N GLU A 83 -25.87 15.55 -3.83
CA GLU A 83 -26.80 16.68 -3.75
C GLU A 83 -28.13 16.41 -4.46
N MET A 84 -28.17 15.47 -5.41
CA MET A 84 -29.39 15.06 -6.12
C MET A 84 -30.18 13.95 -5.41
N GLU A 85 -29.56 13.26 -4.45
CA GLU A 85 -30.18 12.18 -3.64
C GLU A 85 -30.75 12.67 -2.29
N MET A 86 -30.63 13.97 -1.96
CA MET A 86 -31.27 14.63 -0.80
C MET A 86 -32.45 15.51 -1.23
#